data_AF-A0A2A4MD79-F1
#
_entry.id   AF-A0A2A4MD79-F1
#
_cell.length_a   1.000
_cell.length_b   1.000
_cell.length_c   1.000
_cell.angle_alpha   90.00
_cell.angle_beta   90.00
_cell.angle_gamma   90.00
#
_symmetry.space_group_name_H-M   'P 1'
#
loop_
_entity.id
_entity.type
_entity.pdbx_description
1 polymer ?
#
loop_
_entity_poly.entity_id
_entity_poly.type
_entity_poly.pdbx_seq_one_letter_code
_entity_poly.pdbx_strand_id
1 'polypeptide(L)'
;MINNALYKVLQRPHITEKSSMAAANNTFVFMVRKNATKTQITAAVKMIFKVDVVKVTTSNSVRGKKAFVTLATGQEINWDDK
;
A
#
# COMPACT_ATOMS: atom_id res chain seq x y z
N MET A 1 -16.30 -10.94 12.71
CA MET A 1 -14.94 -11.50 12.63
C MET A 1 -14.02 -10.47 12.02
N ILE A 2 -13.07 -9.94 12.79
CA ILE A 2 -12.04 -9.04 12.24
C ILE A 2 -11.00 -9.93 11.56
N ASN A 3 -10.92 -9.86 10.23
CA ASN A 3 -10.02 -10.69 9.44
C ASN A 3 -8.55 -10.33 9.75
N ASN A 4 -7.94 -11.03 10.70
CA ASN A 4 -6.53 -10.94 11.11
C ASN A 4 -5.54 -11.08 9.92
N ALA A 5 -6.01 -11.62 8.79
CA ALA A 5 -5.27 -11.69 7.55
C ALA A 5 -4.96 -10.31 6.95
N LEU A 6 -5.87 -9.33 7.04
CA LEU A 6 -5.73 -8.01 6.39
C LEU A 6 -4.64 -7.15 7.02
N TYR A 7 -4.51 -7.17 8.35
CA TYR A 7 -3.44 -6.46 9.06
C TYR A 7 -2.05 -6.96 8.68
N LYS A 8 -1.92 -8.23 8.32
CA LYS A 8 -0.64 -8.83 7.93
C LYS A 8 -0.30 -8.68 6.45
N VAL A 9 -1.17 -8.04 5.64
CA VAL A 9 -0.96 -7.85 4.20
C VAL A 9 0.15 -6.84 3.93
N LEU A 10 0.08 -5.68 4.59
CA LEU A 10 1.08 -4.62 4.49
C LEU A 10 2.23 -4.93 5.46
N GLN A 11 3.47 -4.97 4.95
CA GLN A 11 4.64 -5.27 5.77
C GLN A 11 5.38 -4.00 6.19
N ARG A 12 5.65 -3.11 5.24
CA ARG A 12 6.36 -1.85 5.44
C ARG A 12 6.21 -0.93 4.22
N PRO A 13 6.40 0.40 4.37
CA PRO A 13 6.53 1.29 3.24
C PRO A 13 7.85 1.02 2.54
N HIS A 14 7.86 1.19 1.23
CA HIS A 14 9.07 1.05 0.42
C HIS A 14 9.53 2.43 -0.02
N ILE A 15 10.37 3.05 0.81
CA ILE A 15 10.89 4.41 0.61
C ILE A 15 12.21 4.30 -0.18
N THR A 16 12.22 4.91 -1.36
CA THR A 16 13.32 5.01 -2.33
C THR A 16 13.13 6.32 -3.11
N GLU A 17 14.15 6.82 -3.80
CA GLU A 17 14.01 8.02 -4.65
C GLU A 17 12.84 7.88 -5.64
N LYS A 18 12.73 6.70 -6.26
CA LYS A 18 11.65 6.38 -7.20
C LYS A 18 10.27 6.38 -6.54
N SER A 19 10.14 5.91 -5.30
CA SER A 19 8.84 5.95 -4.60
C SER A 19 8.52 7.38 -4.16
N SER A 20 9.52 8.20 -3.83
CA SER A 20 9.32 9.62 -3.54
C SER A 20 8.79 10.37 -4.76
N MET A 21 9.33 10.07 -5.95
CA MET A 21 8.78 10.61 -7.21
C MET A 21 7.35 10.11 -7.48
N ALA A 22 7.02 8.88 -7.10
CA ALA A 22 5.65 8.36 -7.23
C ALA A 22 4.69 9.04 -6.24
N ALA A 23 5.16 9.43 -5.06
CA ALA A 23 4.36 10.14 -4.07
C ALA A 23 3.87 11.51 -4.59
N ALA A 24 4.65 12.18 -5.45
CA ALA A 24 4.20 13.39 -6.15
C ALA A 24 2.98 13.17 -7.06
N ASN A 25 2.71 11.91 -7.44
CA ASN A 25 1.51 11.49 -8.18
C ASN A 25 0.51 10.74 -7.29
N ASN A 26 0.45 11.08 -6.00
CA ASN A 26 -0.38 10.44 -4.96
C ASN A 26 -0.25 8.91 -4.92
N THR A 27 0.91 8.38 -5.31
CA THR A 27 1.15 6.94 -5.39
C THR A 27 2.18 6.52 -4.37
N PHE A 28 1.73 5.76 -3.37
CA PHE A 28 2.56 5.21 -2.30
C PHE A 28 2.97 3.78 -2.62
N VAL A 29 4.20 3.43 -2.26
CA VAL A 29 4.75 2.10 -2.52
C VAL A 29 4.91 1.34 -1.23
N PHE A 30 4.30 0.16 -1.14
CA PHE A 30 4.36 -0.72 0.03
C PHE A 30 5.01 -2.05 -0.34
N MET A 31 5.76 -2.63 0.59
CA MET A 31 6.04 -4.06 0.56
C MET A 31 4.89 -4.83 1.18
N VAL A 32 4.43 -5.85 0.47
CA VAL A 32 3.28 -6.67 0.86
C VAL A 32 3.63 -8.16 0.82
N ARG A 33 2.81 -8.98 1.47
CA ARG A 33 2.96 -10.45 1.36
C ARG A 33 2.82 -10.91 -0.08
N LYS A 34 3.62 -11.91 -0.48
CA LYS A 34 3.59 -12.51 -1.83
C LYS A 34 2.18 -12.98 -2.24
N ASN A 35 1.45 -13.55 -1.29
CA ASN A 35 0.11 -14.11 -1.51
C ASN A 35 -1.01 -13.05 -1.45
N ALA A 36 -0.70 -11.77 -1.21
CA ALA A 36 -1.70 -10.73 -1.10
C ALA A 36 -2.34 -10.40 -2.45
N THR A 37 -3.67 -10.39 -2.52
CA THR A 37 -4.41 -9.99 -3.73
C THR A 37 -4.63 -8.47 -3.74
N LYS A 38 -4.94 -7.90 -4.92
CA LYS A 38 -5.21 -6.46 -5.05
C LYS A 38 -6.36 -6.01 -4.15
N THR A 39 -7.44 -6.80 -4.08
CA THR A 39 -8.61 -6.53 -3.22
C THR A 39 -8.23 -6.49 -1.74
N GLN A 40 -7.38 -7.41 -1.28
CA GLN A 40 -6.89 -7.43 0.10
C GLN A 40 -6.01 -6.22 0.41
N ILE A 41 -5.14 -5.82 -0.53
CA ILE A 41 -4.27 -4.64 -0.36
C ILE A 41 -5.12 -3.38 -0.27
N THR A 42 -6.11 -3.21 -1.15
CA THR A 42 -7.05 -2.08 -1.09
C THR A 42 -7.76 -2.04 0.25
N ALA A 43 -8.37 -3.15 0.68
CA ALA A 43 -9.09 -3.20 1.96
C ALA A 43 -8.17 -2.91 3.16
N ALA A 44 -6.95 -3.44 3.16
CA ALA A 44 -5.97 -3.19 4.21
C ALA A 44 -5.56 -1.71 4.28
N VAL A 45 -5.22 -1.09 3.14
CA VAL A 45 -4.83 0.34 3.10
C VAL A 45 -5.98 1.23 3.55
N LYS A 46 -7.20 0.99 3.05
CA LYS A 46 -8.39 1.76 3.45
C LYS A 46 -8.67 1.64 4.95
N MET A 47 -8.61 0.42 5.49
CA MET A 47 -8.91 0.17 6.90
C MET A 47 -7.83 0.75 7.83
N ILE A 48 -6.56 0.60 7.45
CA ILE A 48 -5.43 1.04 8.25
C ILE A 48 -5.35 2.57 8.18
N PHE A 49 -5.23 3.16 7.00
CA PHE A 49 -4.97 4.60 6.87
C PHE A 49 -6.23 5.46 6.78
N LYS A 50 -7.43 4.87 6.76
CA LYS A 50 -8.71 5.59 6.60
C LYS A 50 -8.73 6.51 5.36
N VAL A 51 -8.06 6.07 4.29
CA VAL A 51 -7.99 6.76 3.00
C VAL A 51 -8.76 5.99 1.93
N ASP A 52 -9.05 6.67 0.82
CA ASP A 52 -9.59 6.08 -0.39
C ASP A 52 -8.49 5.77 -1.41
N VAL A 53 -8.62 4.58 -1.99
CA VAL A 53 -7.68 4.04 -2.96
C VAL A 53 -8.36 4.02 -4.31
N VAL A 54 -7.75 4.67 -5.28
CA VAL A 54 -8.22 4.73 -6.68
C VAL A 54 -7.70 3.52 -7.46
N LYS A 55 -6.41 3.21 -7.29
CA LYS A 55 -5.76 2.16 -8.10
C LYS A 55 -4.70 1.43 -7.30
N VAL A 56 -4.61 0.11 -7.52
CA VAL A 56 -3.52 -0.72 -6.98
C VAL A 56 -2.84 -1.47 -8.11
N THR A 57 -1.52 -1.28 -8.20
CA THR A 57 -0.65 -2.02 -9.11
C THR A 57 0.34 -2.83 -8.29
N THR A 58 0.50 -4.12 -8.60
CA THR A 58 1.41 -5.00 -7.86
C THR A 58 2.54 -5.47 -8.77
N SER A 59 3.76 -5.53 -8.23
CA SER A 59 4.93 -6.07 -8.90
C SER A 59 5.57 -7.14 -8.03
N ASN A 60 5.79 -8.33 -8.58
CA ASN A 60 6.51 -9.41 -7.92
C ASN A 60 8.00 -9.29 -8.26
N SER A 61 8.86 -9.26 -7.25
CA SER A 61 10.31 -9.22 -7.41
C SER A 61 10.96 -10.30 -6.53
N VAL A 62 12.22 -10.62 -6.81
CA VAL A 62 13.02 -11.60 -6.03
C VAL A 62 13.06 -11.20 -4.55
N ARG A 63 13.10 -9.90 -4.27
CA ARG A 63 13.13 -9.32 -2.92
C ARG A 63 11.77 -9.24 -2.22
N GLY A 64 10.69 -9.67 -2.87
CA GLY A 64 9.33 -9.60 -2.33
C GLY A 64 8.33 -8.96 -3.29
N LYS A 65 7.11 -8.73 -2.80
CA LYS A 65 6.03 -8.13 -3.59
C LYS A 65 5.87 -6.67 -3.23
N LYS A 66 5.88 -5.81 -4.24
CA LYS A 66 5.63 -4.37 -4.12
C LYS A 66 4.20 -4.06 -4.56
N ALA A 67 3.52 -3.20 -3.84
CA ALA A 67 2.22 -2.66 -4.19
C ALA A 67 2.32 -1.15 -4.31
N PHE A 68 2.04 -0.63 -5.49
CA PHE A 68 1.87 0.78 -5.79
C PHE A 68 0.39 1.10 -5.61
N VAL A 69 0.09 1.98 -4.67
CA VAL A 69 -1.26 2.32 -4.26
C VAL A 69 -1.46 3.80 -4.53
N THR A 70 -2.33 4.11 -5.49
CA THR A 70 -2.71 5.47 -5.84
C THR A 70 -3.93 5.86 -5.02
N LEU A 71 -3.83 6.96 -4.29
CA LEU A 71 -4.89 7.50 -3.44
C LEU A 71 -5.80 8.44 -4.22
N ALA A 72 -6.96 8.75 -3.63
CA ALA A 72 -7.79 9.84 -4.12
C ALA A 72 -7.09 11.20 -3.94
N THR A 73 -7.51 12.19 -4.71
CA THR A 73 -6.97 13.55 -4.63
C THR A 73 -7.16 14.13 -3.23
N GLY A 74 -6.10 14.73 -2.68
CA GLY A 74 -6.13 15.38 -1.36
C GLY A 74 -6.00 14.43 -0.16
N GLN A 75 -5.69 13.15 -0.39
CA GLN A 75 -5.39 12.19 0.68
C GLN A 75 -3.91 11.87 0.72
N GLU A 76 -3.36 11.83 1.92
CA GLU A 76 -1.98 11.46 2.19
C GLU A 76 -1.92 10.33 3.21
N ILE A 77 -0.89 9.50 3.10
CA ILE A 77 -0.60 8.46 4.08
C ILE A 77 0.64 8.87 4.85
N ASN A 78 0.47 9.10 6.15
CA ASN A 78 1.59 9.12 7.09
C ASN A 78 1.80 7.70 7.65
N TRP A 79 3.02 7.19 7.54
CA TRP A 79 3.36 5.87 8.08
C TRP A 79 3.77 5.93 9.56
N ASP A 80 4.30 7.06 10.03
CA ASP A 80 4.85 7.16 11.39
C ASP A 80 3.76 7.17 12.48
N ASP A 81 2.50 7.36 12.09
CA ASP A 81 1.33 7.36 12.98
C ASP A 81 0.74 5.94 13.24
N LYS A 82 1.47 4.86 12.95
CA LYS A 82 0.95 3.48 12.88
C LYS A 82 1.57 2.46 13.84
#